data_AF-A0A7K0Z6E8-F1
#
_entry.id   AF-A0A7K0Z6E8-F1
#
_cell.length_a   1.000
_cell.length_b   1.000
_cell.length_c   1.000
_cell.angle_alpha   90.00
_cell.angle_beta   90.00
_cell.angle_gamma   90.00
#
_symmetry.space_group_name_H-M   'P 1'
#
loop_
_entity.id
_entity.type
_entity.pdbx_description
1 polymer ?
#
loop_
_entity_poly.entity_id
_entity_poly.type
_entity_poly.pdbx_seq_one_letter_code
_entity_poly.pdbx_strand_id
1 'polypeptide(L)'
;DAKKFKPGLALKHKLFDALVYSKIRTGLGGRVEAAISGGAPLGARLGHFYRGAGITILEGYGLTETTAGATLNLSSALRIGSVGRPIPGTSIKIAEDGEVLIGGAIVMKGYWQNDAANQEVFTDKWFRSGDLGRLDEEGFLYITGRKKELIVTAGGKNVAPAVLEDRLRAHPLVSQCMVVGDNQPFIAALITIDPDMIKGWIAANNKTGATIPSLVNDPDLIAVIQTAVDEANKAVSKAESIRKFAILATDFTIADGQLTAKLSVKRHVVAEQFASTIAGLYSKE
;
A
#
# COMPACT_ATOMS: atom_id res chain seq x y z
N ASP A 1 -19.76 -9.47 -7.36
CA ASP A 1 -20.18 -8.33 -8.22
C ASP A 1 -21.64 -8.44 -8.61
N ALA A 2 -22.47 -7.48 -8.19
CA ALA A 2 -23.90 -7.47 -8.52
C ALA A 2 -24.11 -7.24 -10.02
N LYS A 3 -24.96 -8.07 -10.66
CA LYS A 3 -25.21 -8.06 -12.11
C LYS A 3 -26.09 -6.89 -12.62
N LYS A 4 -26.51 -5.96 -11.75
CA LYS A 4 -27.33 -4.79 -12.14
C LYS A 4 -26.88 -3.53 -11.40
N PHE A 5 -26.58 -2.48 -12.16
CA PHE A 5 -26.22 -1.16 -11.64
C PHE A 5 -27.43 -0.23 -11.66
N LYS A 6 -27.50 0.72 -10.72
CA LYS A 6 -28.53 1.77 -10.72
C LYS A 6 -28.43 2.60 -12.01
N PRO A 7 -29.54 2.95 -12.69
CA PRO A 7 -29.50 3.68 -13.96
C PRO A 7 -28.72 5.00 -13.91
N GLY A 8 -28.86 5.76 -12.82
CA GLY A 8 -28.11 7.02 -12.64
C GLY A 8 -26.59 6.81 -12.52
N LEU A 9 -26.15 5.69 -11.95
CA LEU A 9 -24.73 5.34 -11.89
C LEU A 9 -24.21 4.96 -13.27
N ALA A 10 -25.01 4.23 -14.07
CA ALA A 10 -24.65 3.90 -15.44
C ALA A 10 -24.53 5.15 -16.33
N LEU A 11 -25.40 6.15 -16.16
CA LEU A 11 -25.31 7.42 -16.88
C LEU A 11 -24.05 8.21 -16.50
N LYS A 12 -23.76 8.34 -15.19
CA LYS A 12 -22.52 8.96 -14.72
C LYS A 12 -21.30 8.24 -15.29
N HIS A 13 -21.28 6.91 -15.22
CA HIS A 13 -20.19 6.11 -15.75
C HIS A 13 -19.96 6.35 -17.24
N LYS A 14 -21.02 6.37 -18.07
CA LYS A 14 -20.92 6.72 -19.50
C LYS A 14 -20.34 8.12 -19.74
N LEU A 15 -20.73 9.10 -18.93
CA LEU A 15 -20.19 10.46 -19.03
C LEU A 15 -18.68 10.49 -18.70
N PHE A 16 -18.29 9.85 -17.60
CA PHE A 16 -16.87 9.71 -17.23
C PHE A 16 -16.08 8.87 -18.24
N ASP A 17 -16.72 7.90 -18.88
CA ASP A 17 -16.10 7.09 -19.91
C ASP A 17 -15.68 7.93 -21.11
N ALA A 18 -16.56 8.81 -21.57
CA ALA A 18 -16.28 9.73 -22.66
C ALA A 18 -15.23 10.80 -22.29
N LEU A 19 -15.32 11.38 -21.09
CA LEU A 19 -14.52 12.56 -20.71
C LEU A 19 -13.15 12.23 -20.12
N VAL A 20 -13.03 11.09 -19.43
CA VAL A 20 -11.87 10.72 -18.60
C VAL A 20 -11.34 9.35 -18.97
N TYR A 21 -12.13 8.29 -18.87
CA TYR A 21 -11.59 6.92 -18.97
C TYR A 21 -11.10 6.59 -20.39
N SER A 22 -11.75 7.11 -21.42
CA SER A 22 -11.28 7.00 -22.82
C SER A 22 -9.86 7.52 -22.98
N LYS A 23 -9.53 8.67 -22.38
CA LYS A 23 -8.20 9.28 -22.46
C LYS A 23 -7.14 8.44 -21.75
N ILE A 24 -7.49 7.86 -20.59
CA ILE A 24 -6.59 6.94 -19.87
C ILE A 24 -6.31 5.71 -20.74
N ARG A 25 -7.34 5.07 -21.31
CA ARG A 25 -7.17 3.91 -22.20
C ARG A 25 -6.35 4.26 -23.45
N THR A 26 -6.58 5.42 -24.05
CA THR A 26 -5.78 5.91 -25.18
C THR A 26 -4.31 6.16 -24.79
N GLY A 27 -4.06 6.71 -23.60
CA GLY A 27 -2.70 6.89 -23.07
C GLY A 27 -1.94 5.57 -22.89
N LEU A 28 -2.66 4.47 -22.65
CA LEU A 28 -2.10 3.11 -22.62
C LEU A 28 -1.98 2.46 -24.03
N GLY A 29 -2.31 3.17 -25.11
CA GLY A 29 -2.24 2.68 -26.49
C GLY A 29 -3.53 2.02 -27.00
N GLY A 30 -4.63 2.05 -26.22
CA GLY A 30 -5.97 1.67 -26.67
C GLY A 30 -6.23 0.17 -26.88
N ARG A 31 -5.22 -0.68 -26.78
CA ARG A 31 -5.32 -2.15 -26.99
C ARG A 31 -4.86 -2.99 -25.79
N VAL A 32 -4.65 -2.37 -24.63
CA VAL A 32 -4.26 -3.09 -23.41
C VAL A 32 -5.47 -3.85 -22.89
N GLU A 33 -5.36 -5.18 -22.83
CA GLU A 33 -6.42 -6.07 -22.33
C GLU A 33 -6.34 -6.24 -20.81
N ALA A 34 -5.12 -6.32 -20.28
CA ALA A 34 -4.83 -6.37 -18.87
C ALA A 34 -3.42 -5.84 -18.58
N ALA A 35 -3.22 -5.35 -17.35
CA ALA A 35 -1.92 -5.02 -16.80
C ALA A 35 -1.65 -5.89 -15.57
N ILE A 36 -0.41 -6.30 -15.35
CA ILE A 36 -0.01 -7.06 -14.16
C ILE A 36 0.61 -6.10 -13.15
N SER A 37 0.21 -6.24 -11.88
CA SER A 37 0.77 -5.48 -10.76
C SER A 37 1.36 -6.42 -9.72
N GLY A 38 2.47 -6.01 -9.10
CA GLY A 38 3.16 -6.77 -8.06
C GLY A 38 4.33 -5.98 -7.47
N GLY A 39 5.02 -6.58 -6.49
CA GLY A 39 6.15 -5.98 -5.78
C GLY A 39 5.78 -5.12 -4.58
N ALA A 40 4.59 -4.50 -4.60
CA ALA A 40 3.97 -3.85 -3.45
C ALA A 40 2.43 -4.05 -3.53
N PRO A 41 1.71 -3.96 -2.40
CA PRO A 41 0.25 -4.08 -2.38
C PRO A 41 -0.44 -3.08 -3.32
N LEU A 42 -1.42 -3.54 -4.09
CA LEU A 42 -2.34 -2.67 -4.82
C LEU A 42 -3.59 -2.42 -3.97
N GLY A 43 -3.73 -1.20 -3.46
CA GLY A 43 -4.92 -0.82 -2.71
C GLY A 43 -6.22 -1.09 -3.48
N ALA A 44 -7.19 -1.76 -2.84
CA ALA A 44 -8.45 -2.21 -3.48
C ALA A 44 -9.22 -1.09 -4.19
N ARG A 45 -9.19 0.14 -3.65
CA ARG A 45 -9.79 1.33 -4.28
C ARG A 45 -9.20 1.60 -5.66
N LEU A 46 -7.88 1.51 -5.79
CA LEU A 46 -7.17 1.73 -7.05
C LEU A 46 -7.49 0.59 -8.04
N GLY A 47 -7.54 -0.65 -7.57
CA GLY A 47 -8.02 -1.79 -8.36
C GLY A 47 -9.44 -1.58 -8.90
N HIS A 48 -10.37 -1.11 -8.07
CA HIS A 48 -11.73 -0.78 -8.51
C HIS A 48 -11.79 0.41 -9.48
N PHE A 49 -10.96 1.43 -9.28
CA PHE A 49 -10.87 2.58 -10.19
C PHE A 49 -10.47 2.15 -11.60
N TYR A 50 -9.35 1.42 -11.75
CA TYR A 50 -8.89 0.99 -13.07
C TYR A 50 -9.87 0.03 -13.73
N ARG A 51 -10.44 -0.92 -12.98
CA ARG A 51 -11.49 -1.80 -13.50
C ARG A 51 -12.71 -1.01 -13.97
N GLY A 52 -13.11 0.02 -13.23
CA GLY A 52 -14.17 0.95 -13.62
C GLY A 52 -13.81 1.75 -14.87
N ALA A 53 -12.53 2.09 -15.07
CA ALA A 53 -12.02 2.74 -16.27
C ALA A 53 -11.83 1.79 -17.46
N GLY A 54 -12.23 0.52 -17.34
CA GLY A 54 -12.09 -0.50 -18.40
C GLY A 54 -10.69 -1.06 -18.54
N ILE A 55 -9.85 -0.94 -17.50
CA ILE A 55 -8.48 -1.46 -17.45
C ILE A 55 -8.42 -2.53 -16.38
N THR A 56 -8.24 -3.78 -16.79
CA THR A 56 -8.14 -4.90 -15.85
C THR A 56 -6.73 -4.97 -15.27
N ILE A 57 -6.60 -4.79 -13.95
CA ILE A 57 -5.33 -5.03 -13.25
C ILE A 57 -5.37 -6.41 -12.60
N LEU A 58 -4.40 -7.23 -12.97
CA LEU A 58 -4.16 -8.56 -12.44
C LEU A 58 -3.05 -8.46 -11.40
N GLU A 59 -3.43 -8.40 -10.13
CA GLU A 59 -2.47 -8.39 -9.03
C GLU A 59 -1.92 -9.80 -8.80
N GLY A 60 -0.60 -9.90 -8.67
CA GLY A 60 0.11 -11.12 -8.34
C GLY A 60 1.09 -10.90 -7.20
N TYR A 61 1.42 -11.98 -6.51
CA TYR A 61 2.32 -11.97 -5.37
C TYR A 61 3.41 -13.00 -5.54
N GLY A 62 4.60 -12.61 -5.14
CA GLY A 62 5.77 -13.47 -4.98
C GLY A 62 6.98 -12.64 -4.61
N LEU A 63 8.08 -13.34 -4.38
CA LEU A 63 9.33 -12.78 -3.90
C LEU A 63 10.48 -13.19 -4.83
N THR A 64 11.66 -12.61 -4.60
CA THR A 64 12.89 -13.08 -5.24
C THR A 64 13.09 -14.57 -4.97
N GLU A 65 12.82 -14.99 -3.73
CA GLU A 65 12.92 -16.36 -3.23
C GLU A 65 11.91 -17.32 -3.86
N THR A 66 10.90 -16.82 -4.57
CA THR A 66 9.87 -17.64 -5.24
C THR A 66 9.91 -17.50 -6.76
N THR A 67 11.03 -17.06 -7.34
CA THR A 67 11.20 -16.91 -8.79
C THR A 67 10.05 -16.07 -9.41
N ALA A 68 9.85 -14.88 -8.83
CA ALA A 68 8.86 -13.86 -9.21
C ALA A 68 7.44 -14.07 -8.67
N GLY A 69 6.67 -15.07 -9.13
CA GLY A 69 5.23 -15.17 -8.85
C GLY A 69 4.84 -16.49 -8.21
N ALA A 70 4.24 -16.44 -7.03
CA ALA A 70 3.63 -17.58 -6.34
C ALA A 70 2.10 -17.64 -6.56
N THR A 71 1.46 -16.47 -6.64
CA THR A 71 0.02 -16.35 -6.92
C THR A 71 -0.24 -15.27 -7.95
N LEU A 72 -1.34 -15.40 -8.69
CA LEU A 72 -1.74 -14.41 -9.70
C LEU A 72 -3.25 -14.38 -9.87
N ASN A 73 -3.83 -13.18 -9.98
CA ASN A 73 -5.19 -13.03 -10.48
C ASN A 73 -5.20 -13.27 -12.00
N LEU A 74 -6.17 -14.03 -12.48
CA LEU A 74 -6.34 -14.26 -13.91
C LEU A 74 -7.57 -13.50 -14.41
N SER A 75 -7.62 -13.19 -15.71
CA SER A 75 -8.80 -12.59 -16.33
C SER A 75 -10.06 -13.45 -16.14
N SER A 76 -9.92 -14.77 -16.04
CA SER A 76 -11.00 -15.72 -15.74
C SER A 76 -11.30 -15.88 -14.24
N ALA A 77 -10.40 -15.44 -13.35
CA ALA A 77 -10.50 -15.61 -11.91
C ALA A 77 -9.81 -14.43 -11.21
N LEU A 78 -10.55 -13.31 -11.11
CA LEU A 78 -10.08 -12.05 -10.53
C LEU A 78 -10.90 -11.69 -9.30
N ARG A 79 -10.21 -11.32 -8.21
CA ARG A 79 -10.83 -10.81 -6.99
C ARG A 79 -10.01 -9.62 -6.49
N ILE A 80 -10.58 -8.42 -6.61
CA ILE A 80 -9.90 -7.17 -6.24
C ILE A 80 -9.52 -7.19 -4.76
N GLY A 81 -8.29 -6.78 -4.45
CA GLY A 81 -7.70 -6.80 -3.11
C GLY A 81 -7.10 -8.15 -2.72
N SER A 82 -7.30 -9.20 -3.52
CA SER A 82 -6.53 -10.44 -3.42
C SER A 82 -5.34 -10.37 -4.37
N VAL A 83 -4.30 -11.13 -4.07
CA VAL A 83 -3.14 -11.36 -4.95
C VAL A 83 -3.31 -12.62 -5.82
N GLY A 84 -4.55 -13.08 -5.95
CA GLY A 84 -4.92 -14.20 -6.81
C GLY A 84 -4.81 -15.57 -6.16
N ARG A 85 -4.85 -16.61 -7.01
CA ARG A 85 -4.72 -18.00 -6.61
C ARG A 85 -3.29 -18.51 -6.84
N PRO A 86 -2.86 -19.58 -6.16
CA PRO A 86 -1.58 -20.23 -6.46
C PRO A 86 -1.46 -20.58 -7.94
N ILE A 87 -0.32 -20.27 -8.55
CA ILE A 87 -0.04 -20.68 -9.92
C ILE A 87 0.21 -22.20 -9.97
N PRO A 88 0.05 -22.86 -11.14
CA PRO A 88 0.27 -24.31 -11.25
C PRO A 88 1.62 -24.75 -10.68
N GLY A 89 1.61 -25.84 -9.91
CA GLY A 89 2.82 -26.37 -9.24
C GLY A 89 3.22 -25.63 -7.95
N THR A 90 2.45 -24.63 -7.52
CA THR A 90 2.66 -23.89 -6.27
C THR A 90 1.58 -24.25 -5.25
N SER A 91 1.99 -24.42 -4.00
CA SER A 91 1.12 -24.61 -2.85
C SER A 91 1.27 -23.42 -1.91
N ILE A 92 0.14 -22.97 -1.35
CA ILE A 92 0.09 -21.93 -0.33
C ILE A 92 -0.57 -22.52 0.92
N LYS A 93 0.01 -22.25 2.09
CA LYS A 93 -0.54 -22.58 3.40
C LYS A 93 -0.46 -21.33 4.29
N ILE A 94 -1.43 -21.14 5.16
CA ILE A 94 -1.37 -20.12 6.21
C ILE A 94 -0.94 -20.83 7.51
N ALA A 95 0.13 -20.35 8.13
CA ALA A 95 0.60 -20.83 9.42
C ALA A 95 -0.31 -20.36 10.57
N GLU A 96 -0.14 -20.93 11.77
CA GLU A 96 -0.97 -20.58 12.94
C GLU A 96 -0.85 -19.11 13.34
N ASP A 97 0.31 -18.51 13.12
CA ASP A 97 0.58 -17.09 13.35
C ASP A 97 0.17 -16.18 12.17
N GLY A 98 -0.47 -16.74 11.15
CA GLY A 98 -0.94 -16.03 9.95
C GLY A 98 0.12 -15.87 8.85
N GLU A 99 1.34 -16.38 9.03
CA GLU A 99 2.39 -16.31 8.02
C GLU A 99 2.03 -17.14 6.76
N VAL A 100 2.30 -16.56 5.58
CA VAL A 100 2.11 -17.24 4.29
C VAL A 100 3.30 -18.17 4.04
N LEU A 101 3.02 -19.46 3.98
CA LEU A 101 3.97 -20.50 3.64
C LEU A 101 3.80 -20.89 2.16
N ILE A 102 4.92 -20.95 1.45
CA ILE A 102 4.96 -21.19 0.01
C ILE A 102 5.75 -22.48 -0.25
N GLY A 103 5.21 -23.37 -1.08
CA GLY A 103 5.88 -24.59 -1.51
C GLY A 103 5.75 -24.80 -3.00
N GLY A 104 6.75 -25.42 -3.63
CA GLY A 104 6.76 -25.71 -5.06
C GLY A 104 8.11 -25.49 -5.70
N ALA A 105 8.24 -25.86 -6.97
CA ALA A 105 9.50 -25.74 -7.72
C ALA A 105 9.98 -24.29 -7.95
N ILE A 106 9.09 -23.31 -7.70
CA ILE A 106 9.41 -21.89 -7.81
C ILE A 106 10.27 -21.37 -6.65
N VAL A 107 10.29 -22.09 -5.53
CA VAL A 107 11.03 -21.70 -4.33
C VAL A 107 12.52 -21.92 -4.54
N MET A 108 13.34 -20.94 -4.17
CA MET A 108 14.78 -20.99 -4.26
C MET A 108 15.36 -22.17 -3.47
N LYS A 109 16.61 -22.55 -3.78
CA LYS A 109 17.33 -23.60 -3.05
C LYS A 109 17.87 -23.14 -1.69
N GLY A 110 18.01 -21.83 -1.50
CA GLY A 110 18.58 -21.21 -0.32
C GLY A 110 19.44 -20.01 -0.63
N TYR A 111 19.75 -19.25 0.40
CA TYR A 111 20.70 -18.16 0.40
C TYR A 111 22.14 -18.70 0.32
N TRP A 112 22.95 -18.05 -0.50
CA TRP A 112 24.35 -18.39 -0.70
C TRP A 112 25.16 -18.22 0.59
N GLN A 113 25.82 -19.30 1.04
CA GLN A 113 26.71 -19.33 2.22
C GLN A 113 26.09 -18.74 3.50
N ASN A 114 24.78 -18.94 3.70
CA ASN A 114 24.08 -18.44 4.88
C ASN A 114 23.14 -19.51 5.46
N ASP A 115 23.75 -20.50 6.12
CA ASP A 115 23.02 -21.63 6.70
C ASP A 115 22.05 -21.20 7.79
N ALA A 116 22.38 -20.17 8.58
CA ALA A 116 21.49 -19.63 9.60
C ALA A 116 20.20 -19.06 8.98
N ALA A 117 20.31 -18.22 7.96
CA ALA A 117 19.14 -17.68 7.26
C ALA A 117 18.33 -18.78 6.57
N ASN A 118 19.00 -19.80 6.00
CA ASN A 118 18.32 -20.95 5.40
C ASN A 118 17.50 -21.73 6.44
N GLN A 119 18.06 -21.99 7.62
CA GLN A 119 17.35 -22.67 8.71
C GLN A 119 16.16 -21.86 9.23
N GLU A 120 16.25 -20.53 9.21
CA GLU A 120 15.15 -19.66 9.64
C GLU A 120 13.95 -19.67 8.68
N VAL A 121 14.19 -19.73 7.37
CA VAL A 121 13.13 -19.55 6.36
C VAL A 121 12.57 -20.86 5.80
N PHE A 122 13.25 -21.99 5.98
CA PHE A 122 12.76 -23.29 5.52
C PHE A 122 12.23 -24.13 6.67
N THR A 123 11.06 -24.73 6.47
CA THR A 123 10.48 -25.73 7.38
C THR A 123 9.86 -26.84 6.54
N ASP A 124 10.47 -28.02 6.55
CA ASP A 124 10.15 -29.14 5.66
C ASP A 124 10.17 -28.74 4.18
N LYS A 125 9.00 -28.79 3.51
CA LYS A 125 8.80 -28.38 2.11
C LYS A 125 8.33 -26.94 1.95
N TRP A 126 8.23 -26.19 3.04
CA TRP A 126 7.66 -24.86 3.07
C TRP A 126 8.73 -23.80 3.24
N PHE A 127 8.61 -22.74 2.45
CA PHE A 127 9.31 -21.48 2.62
C PHE A 127 8.43 -20.49 3.37
N ARG A 128 8.98 -19.91 4.44
CA ARG A 128 8.36 -18.88 5.27
C ARG A 128 8.58 -17.52 4.62
N SER A 129 7.52 -16.92 4.09
CA SER A 129 7.68 -15.69 3.29
C SER A 129 7.96 -14.43 4.13
N GLY A 130 7.70 -14.48 5.44
CA GLY A 130 7.69 -13.28 6.30
C GLY A 130 6.48 -12.36 6.06
N ASP A 131 5.57 -12.72 5.16
CA ASP A 131 4.33 -11.99 4.89
C ASP A 131 3.16 -12.66 5.61
N LEU A 132 2.24 -11.84 6.11
CA LEU A 132 1.01 -12.29 6.75
C LEU A 132 -0.13 -12.26 5.74
N GLY A 133 -1.03 -13.25 5.81
CA GLY A 133 -2.15 -13.28 4.90
C GLY A 133 -3.26 -14.24 5.31
N ARG A 134 -4.28 -14.31 4.44
CA ARG A 134 -5.40 -15.25 4.57
C ARG A 134 -5.81 -15.79 3.21
N LEU A 135 -6.32 -17.02 3.20
CA LEU A 135 -7.03 -17.59 2.06
C LEU A 135 -8.53 -17.44 2.27
N ASP A 136 -9.27 -17.21 1.20
CA ASP A 136 -10.72 -17.41 1.21
C ASP A 136 -11.11 -18.84 0.80
N GLU A 137 -12.40 -19.15 0.89
CA GLU A 137 -12.98 -20.47 0.55
C GLU A 137 -12.75 -20.87 -0.91
N GLU A 138 -12.48 -19.89 -1.78
CA GLU A 138 -12.20 -20.09 -3.20
C GLU A 138 -10.70 -20.15 -3.51
N GLY A 139 -9.84 -20.12 -2.50
CA GLY A 139 -8.39 -20.22 -2.62
C GLY A 139 -7.68 -18.94 -3.07
N PHE A 140 -8.34 -17.78 -3.03
CA PHE A 140 -7.66 -16.50 -3.27
C PHE A 140 -6.88 -16.06 -2.03
N LEU A 141 -5.62 -15.71 -2.24
CA LEU A 141 -4.73 -15.19 -1.22
C LEU A 141 -4.89 -13.68 -1.06
N TYR A 142 -4.94 -13.23 0.20
CA TYR A 142 -4.92 -11.83 0.58
C TYR A 142 -3.69 -11.59 1.46
N ILE A 143 -2.83 -10.66 1.06
CA ILE A 143 -1.71 -10.22 1.88
C ILE A 143 -2.19 -9.11 2.81
N THR A 144 -1.99 -9.30 4.12
CA THR A 144 -2.48 -8.41 5.16
C THR A 144 -1.37 -7.58 5.82
N GLY A 145 -0.10 -7.92 5.58
CA GLY A 145 1.04 -7.15 6.07
C GLY A 145 2.33 -7.95 6.05
N ARG A 146 3.40 -7.34 6.53
CA ARG A 146 4.71 -7.97 6.72
C ARG A 146 4.95 -8.20 8.20
N LYS A 147 5.38 -9.40 8.58
CA LYS A 147 5.63 -9.76 9.98
C LYS A 147 6.67 -8.85 10.64
N LYS A 148 7.71 -8.47 9.90
CA LYS A 148 8.77 -7.54 10.37
C LYS A 148 8.36 -6.06 10.37
N GLU A 149 7.23 -5.70 9.76
CA GLU A 149 6.75 -4.31 9.69
C GLU A 149 5.47 -4.09 10.52
N LEU A 150 5.00 -5.11 11.24
CA LEU A 150 3.92 -4.93 12.20
C LEU A 150 4.36 -3.95 13.28
N ILE A 151 3.53 -2.95 13.51
CA ILE A 151 3.71 -2.00 14.60
C ILE A 151 3.03 -2.59 15.84
N VAL A 152 3.77 -2.70 16.94
CA VAL A 152 3.21 -3.10 18.23
C VAL A 152 3.21 -1.86 19.12
N THR A 153 2.02 -1.29 19.34
CA THR A 153 1.87 -0.14 20.24
C THR A 153 2.25 -0.52 21.67
N ALA A 154 2.55 0.47 22.52
CA ALA A 154 2.83 0.25 23.95
C ALA A 154 1.67 -0.46 24.69
N GLY A 155 0.45 -0.40 24.15
CA GLY A 155 -0.70 -1.15 24.65
C GLY A 155 -0.80 -2.60 24.14
N GLY A 156 0.21 -3.11 23.43
CA GLY A 156 0.24 -4.48 22.89
C GLY A 156 -0.63 -4.71 21.65
N LYS A 157 -1.18 -3.65 21.03
CA LYS A 157 -1.98 -3.77 19.81
C LYS A 157 -1.08 -3.86 18.58
N ASN A 158 -1.24 -4.94 17.82
CA ASN A 158 -0.62 -5.14 16.50
C ASN A 158 -1.37 -4.35 15.42
N VAL A 159 -0.64 -3.59 14.62
CA VAL A 159 -1.16 -2.77 13.53
C VAL A 159 -0.36 -3.03 12.26
N ALA A 160 -1.05 -3.34 11.17
CA ALA A 160 -0.45 -3.45 9.84
C ALA A 160 -0.47 -2.08 9.15
N PRO A 161 0.69 -1.41 8.99
CA PRO A 161 0.73 -0.03 8.50
C PRO A 161 0.23 0.12 7.05
N ALA A 162 0.47 -0.89 6.21
CA ALA A 162 0.13 -0.85 4.78
C ALA A 162 -1.33 -0.48 4.49
N VAL A 163 -2.27 -0.95 5.32
CA VAL A 163 -3.71 -0.67 5.16
C VAL A 163 -4.01 0.83 5.27
N LEU A 164 -3.37 1.50 6.22
CA LEU A 164 -3.50 2.94 6.44
C LEU A 164 -2.74 3.73 5.36
N GLU A 165 -1.52 3.31 5.04
CA GLU A 165 -0.65 3.98 4.06
C GLU A 165 -1.25 3.96 2.64
N ASP A 166 -1.83 2.84 2.20
CA ASP A 166 -2.50 2.73 0.90
C ASP A 166 -3.72 3.65 0.79
N ARG A 167 -4.40 3.90 1.91
CA ARG A 167 -5.54 4.83 1.95
C ARG A 167 -5.11 6.29 2.06
N LEU A 168 -4.00 6.59 2.73
CA LEU A 168 -3.43 7.94 2.72
C LEU A 168 -2.94 8.33 1.32
N ARG A 169 -2.17 7.45 0.67
CA ARG A 169 -1.73 7.61 -0.73
C ARG A 169 -2.87 7.63 -1.75
N ALA A 170 -4.11 7.49 -1.29
CA ALA A 170 -5.29 7.75 -2.10
C ALA A 170 -5.51 9.21 -2.43
N HIS A 171 -5.12 10.07 -1.49
CA HIS A 171 -5.43 11.46 -1.55
C HIS A 171 -4.44 12.14 -2.51
N PRO A 172 -4.90 12.93 -3.49
CA PRO A 172 -4.02 13.47 -4.53
C PRO A 172 -2.86 14.34 -4.00
N LEU A 173 -3.02 14.97 -2.84
CA LEU A 173 -1.94 15.76 -2.24
C LEU A 173 -0.87 14.92 -1.52
N VAL A 174 -1.12 13.65 -1.23
CA VAL A 174 -0.16 12.79 -0.53
C VAL A 174 0.75 12.11 -1.55
N SER A 175 2.04 12.39 -1.50
CA SER A 175 3.03 11.67 -2.32
C SER A 175 3.39 10.34 -1.67
N GLN A 176 4.04 10.40 -0.51
CA GLN A 176 4.43 9.27 0.31
C GLN A 176 3.89 9.43 1.73
N CYS A 177 3.81 8.33 2.45
CA CYS A 177 3.54 8.36 3.88
C CYS A 177 4.18 7.16 4.56
N MET A 178 4.44 7.31 5.85
CA MET A 178 4.92 6.23 6.70
C MET A 178 4.18 6.29 8.02
N VAL A 179 3.42 5.23 8.31
CA VAL A 179 2.76 5.05 9.60
C VAL A 179 3.80 4.65 10.64
N VAL A 180 3.72 5.25 11.82
CA VAL A 180 4.64 5.07 12.94
C VAL A 180 3.85 4.82 14.22
N GLY A 181 4.50 4.29 15.25
CA GLY A 181 3.83 4.02 16.53
C GLY A 181 4.34 2.79 17.27
N ASP A 182 5.46 2.23 16.84
CA ASP A 182 6.04 1.06 17.49
C ASP A 182 6.55 1.43 18.89
N ASN A 183 6.12 0.68 19.89
CA ASN A 183 6.32 0.96 21.31
C ASN A 183 5.82 2.35 21.76
N GLN A 184 4.86 2.93 21.03
CA GLN A 184 4.26 4.24 21.35
C GLN A 184 2.79 4.09 21.80
N PRO A 185 2.23 5.08 22.53
CA PRO A 185 0.86 5.00 23.06
C PRO A 185 -0.24 4.99 21.99
N PHE A 186 0.07 5.39 20.76
CA PHE A 186 -0.87 5.42 19.65
C PHE A 186 -0.15 5.39 18.30
N ILE A 187 -0.92 5.18 17.23
CA ILE A 187 -0.44 5.26 15.85
C ILE A 187 -0.41 6.71 15.38
N ALA A 188 0.67 7.09 14.71
CA ALA A 188 0.82 8.37 14.03
C ALA A 188 1.32 8.17 12.59
N ALA A 189 1.47 9.24 11.81
CA ALA A 189 1.97 9.16 10.45
C ALA A 189 2.91 10.32 10.08
N LEU A 190 3.94 10.02 9.29
CA LEU A 190 4.66 11.00 8.50
C LEU A 190 4.03 11.06 7.11
N ILE A 191 3.77 12.26 6.60
CA ILE A 191 3.10 12.48 5.31
C ILE A 191 3.93 13.47 4.49
N THR A 192 4.26 13.12 3.26
CA THR A 192 4.89 14.03 2.30
C THR A 192 3.86 14.51 1.28
N ILE A 193 4.11 15.67 0.68
CA ILE A 193 3.19 16.32 -0.24
C ILE A 193 3.67 16.15 -1.68
N ASP A 194 2.75 15.80 -2.57
CA ASP A 194 3.04 15.70 -4.00
C ASP A 194 3.33 17.09 -4.60
N PRO A 195 4.54 17.29 -5.17
CA PRO A 195 5.00 18.59 -5.63
C PRO A 195 4.26 19.12 -6.86
N ASP A 196 3.59 18.25 -7.62
CA ASP A 196 2.79 18.65 -8.77
C ASP A 196 1.34 18.94 -8.38
N MET A 197 0.75 18.09 -7.55
CA MET A 197 -0.63 18.24 -7.10
C MET A 197 -0.82 19.44 -6.16
N ILE A 198 0.20 19.79 -5.37
CA ILE A 198 0.13 20.96 -4.48
C ILE A 198 0.00 22.29 -5.24
N LYS A 199 0.50 22.38 -6.48
CA LYS A 199 0.42 23.62 -7.29
C LYS A 199 -1.03 24.03 -7.56
N GLY A 200 -1.87 23.06 -7.91
CA GLY A 200 -3.30 23.29 -8.14
C GLY A 200 -4.03 23.69 -6.85
N TRP A 201 -3.67 23.06 -5.74
CA TRP A 201 -4.23 23.40 -4.42
C TRP A 201 -3.81 24.80 -3.97
N ILE A 202 -2.54 25.19 -4.15
CA ILE A 202 -2.04 26.53 -3.85
C ILE A 202 -2.85 27.60 -4.60
N ALA A 203 -3.06 27.40 -5.90
CA ALA A 203 -3.84 28.32 -6.72
C ALA A 203 -5.30 28.40 -6.26
N ALA A 204 -5.92 27.26 -5.94
CA ALA A 204 -7.31 27.20 -5.49
C ALA A 204 -7.55 27.84 -4.10
N ASN A 205 -6.51 27.90 -3.25
CA ASN A 205 -6.59 28.44 -1.88
C ASN A 205 -5.93 29.81 -1.74
N ASN A 206 -5.63 30.51 -2.85
CA ASN A 206 -5.02 31.85 -2.86
C ASN A 206 -3.68 31.94 -2.10
N LYS A 207 -2.87 30.86 -2.10
CA LYS A 207 -1.56 30.82 -1.42
C LYS A 207 -0.40 31.03 -2.40
N THR A 208 -0.59 31.88 -3.41
CA THR A 208 0.37 32.08 -4.50
C THR A 208 1.78 32.40 -3.99
N GLY A 209 2.79 31.72 -4.52
CA GLY A 209 4.19 31.86 -4.10
C GLY A 209 4.59 31.00 -2.89
N ALA A 210 3.64 30.30 -2.25
CA ALA A 210 3.97 29.34 -1.20
C ALA A 210 4.75 28.14 -1.73
N THR A 211 5.56 27.55 -0.86
CA THR A 211 6.30 26.31 -1.10
C THR A 211 5.84 25.25 -0.10
N ILE A 212 6.13 23.97 -0.37
CA ILE A 212 5.80 22.89 0.58
C ILE A 212 6.37 23.17 1.98
N PRO A 213 7.67 23.54 2.15
CA PRO A 213 8.21 23.89 3.46
C PRO A 213 7.46 25.00 4.19
N SER A 214 6.97 26.03 3.49
CA SER A 214 6.21 27.12 4.12
C SER A 214 4.79 26.71 4.52
N LEU A 215 4.29 25.59 3.99
CA LEU A 215 2.91 25.13 4.18
C LEU A 215 2.78 23.97 5.18
N VAL A 216 3.86 23.39 5.68
CA VAL A 216 3.80 22.20 6.56
C VAL A 216 2.97 22.42 7.83
N ASN A 217 2.91 23.66 8.32
CA ASN A 217 2.12 24.07 9.48
C ASN A 217 0.89 24.92 9.10
N ASP A 218 0.57 25.02 7.82
CA ASP A 218 -0.55 25.82 7.35
C ASP A 218 -1.87 25.14 7.73
N PRO A 219 -2.81 25.85 8.39
CA PRO A 219 -4.03 25.25 8.90
C PRO A 219 -4.93 24.70 7.79
N ASP A 220 -4.94 25.32 6.61
CA ASP A 220 -5.77 24.86 5.50
C ASP A 220 -5.21 23.56 4.89
N LEU A 221 -3.89 23.47 4.74
CA LEU A 221 -3.26 22.23 4.27
C LEU A 221 -3.45 21.10 5.28
N ILE A 222 -3.24 21.39 6.57
CA ILE A 222 -3.48 20.43 7.66
C ILE A 222 -4.93 19.94 7.63
N ALA A 223 -5.91 20.83 7.49
CA ALA A 223 -7.31 20.45 7.43
C ALA A 223 -7.61 19.51 6.26
N VAL A 224 -7.03 19.76 5.07
CA VAL A 224 -7.20 18.88 3.91
C VAL A 224 -6.55 17.52 4.14
N ILE A 225 -5.32 17.47 4.67
CA ILE A 225 -4.65 16.20 4.98
C ILE A 225 -5.37 15.44 6.09
N GLN A 226 -5.96 16.13 7.07
CA GLN A 226 -6.80 15.51 8.10
C GLN A 226 -7.97 14.74 7.46
N THR A 227 -8.58 15.25 6.39
CA THR A 227 -9.66 14.49 5.69
C THR A 227 -9.15 13.17 5.10
N ALA A 228 -7.91 13.13 4.61
CA ALA A 228 -7.28 11.92 4.12
C ALA A 228 -7.01 10.93 5.25
N VAL A 229 -6.54 11.43 6.40
CA VAL A 229 -6.31 10.64 7.63
C VAL A 229 -7.62 10.06 8.14
N ASP A 230 -8.70 10.85 8.17
CA ASP A 230 -10.02 10.40 8.61
C ASP A 230 -10.57 9.30 7.71
N GLU A 231 -10.39 9.43 6.39
CA GLU A 231 -10.78 8.40 5.43
C GLU A 231 -9.95 7.11 5.56
N ALA A 232 -8.65 7.24 5.84
CA ALA A 232 -7.78 6.11 6.14
C ALA A 232 -8.23 5.39 7.42
N ASN A 233 -8.55 6.14 8.47
CA ASN A 233 -8.98 5.62 9.77
C ASN A 233 -10.29 4.82 9.70
N LYS A 234 -11.16 5.05 8.71
CA LYS A 234 -12.37 4.22 8.48
C LYS A 234 -12.05 2.76 8.13
N ALA A 235 -10.80 2.43 7.80
CA ALA A 235 -10.38 1.08 7.43
C ALA A 235 -10.11 0.17 8.63
N VAL A 236 -9.89 0.75 9.81
CA VAL A 236 -9.31 0.06 10.96
C VAL A 236 -10.10 0.37 12.22
N SER A 237 -9.82 -0.35 13.30
CA SER A 237 -10.43 -0.05 14.59
C SER A 237 -9.90 1.28 15.17
N LYS A 238 -10.62 1.85 16.14
CA LYS A 238 -10.18 3.06 16.87
C LYS A 238 -8.82 2.88 17.59
N ALA A 239 -8.44 1.64 17.92
CA ALA A 239 -7.13 1.37 18.51
C ALA A 239 -5.98 1.47 17.49
N GLU A 240 -6.29 1.24 16.22
CA GLU A 240 -5.35 1.22 15.10
C GLU A 240 -5.33 2.55 14.34
N SER A 241 -6.29 3.44 14.59
CA SER A 241 -6.40 4.72 13.90
C SER A 241 -5.22 5.65 14.19
N ILE A 242 -4.77 6.35 13.16
CA ILE A 242 -3.81 7.45 13.22
C ILE A 242 -4.41 8.57 14.09
N ARG A 243 -3.75 8.90 15.20
CA ARG A 243 -4.17 9.96 16.12
C ARG A 243 -3.48 11.30 15.88
N LYS A 244 -2.27 11.26 15.33
CA LYS A 244 -1.49 12.46 14.98
C LYS A 244 -0.74 12.21 13.68
N PHE A 245 -0.39 13.27 12.98
CA PHE A 245 0.49 13.19 11.83
C PHE A 245 1.36 14.44 11.73
N ALA A 246 2.47 14.32 11.00
CA ALA A 246 3.32 15.45 10.62
C ALA A 246 3.41 15.51 9.10
N ILE A 247 3.23 16.72 8.55
CA ILE A 247 3.52 17.01 7.15
C ILE A 247 5.01 17.35 7.05
N LEU A 248 5.72 16.64 6.19
CA LEU A 248 7.15 16.86 5.97
C LEU A 248 7.40 17.93 4.91
N ALA A 249 8.46 18.71 5.10
CA ALA A 249 8.86 19.78 4.19
C ALA A 249 9.42 19.28 2.86
N THR A 250 9.87 18.02 2.82
CA THR A 250 10.48 17.37 1.66
C THR A 250 9.82 16.02 1.41
N ASP A 251 9.87 15.58 0.16
CA ASP A 251 9.42 14.24 -0.21
C ASP A 251 10.50 13.18 0.05
N PHE A 252 10.11 11.90 0.02
CA PHE A 252 11.07 10.79 0.08
C PHE A 252 11.69 10.55 -1.29
N THR A 253 13.01 10.33 -1.32
CA THR A 253 13.75 10.14 -2.56
C THR A 253 14.62 8.89 -2.55
N ILE A 254 15.00 8.43 -3.75
CA ILE A 254 16.03 7.38 -3.89
C ILE A 254 17.41 7.94 -3.51
N ALA A 255 17.69 9.20 -3.87
CA ALA A 255 18.98 9.87 -3.65
C ALA A 255 19.32 9.98 -2.16
N ASP A 256 18.32 10.29 -1.32
CA ASP A 256 18.47 10.39 0.14
C ASP A 256 18.34 9.02 0.83
N GLY A 257 18.25 7.95 0.05
CA GLY A 257 18.21 6.55 0.52
C GLY A 257 16.87 6.10 1.10
N GLN A 258 15.87 6.99 1.19
CA GLN A 258 14.56 6.74 1.79
C GLN A 258 13.68 5.82 0.94
N LEU A 259 13.87 5.84 -0.38
CA LEU A 259 13.20 4.93 -1.31
C LEU A 259 14.18 3.88 -1.86
N THR A 260 13.64 2.69 -2.13
CA THR A 260 14.31 1.68 -2.95
C THR A 260 14.29 2.07 -4.43
N ALA A 261 15.06 1.39 -5.27
CA ALA A 261 15.00 1.57 -6.72
C ALA A 261 13.60 1.25 -7.31
N LYS A 262 12.79 0.45 -6.61
CA LYS A 262 11.39 0.16 -6.95
C LYS A 262 10.40 1.12 -6.27
N LEU A 263 10.87 2.24 -5.73
CA LEU A 263 10.08 3.29 -5.08
C LEU A 263 9.34 2.88 -3.79
N SER A 264 9.65 1.73 -3.20
CA SER A 264 9.14 1.36 -1.86
C SER A 264 9.94 2.06 -0.75
N VAL A 265 9.27 2.42 0.35
CA VAL A 265 9.84 3.16 1.49
C VAL A 265 10.74 2.27 2.34
N LYS A 266 11.98 2.71 2.60
CA LYS A 266 12.89 2.09 3.58
C LYS A 266 12.59 2.64 4.97
N ARG A 267 11.63 2.01 5.66
CA ARG A 267 11.10 2.48 6.95
C ARG A 267 12.17 2.80 7.99
N HIS A 268 13.19 1.96 8.12
CA HIS A 268 14.29 2.17 9.08
C HIS A 268 15.08 3.45 8.81
N VAL A 269 15.40 3.73 7.54
CA VAL A 269 16.12 4.94 7.13
C VAL A 269 15.27 6.19 7.40
N VAL A 270 13.99 6.15 7.03
CA VAL A 270 13.07 7.26 7.31
C VAL A 270 12.90 7.48 8.81
N ALA A 271 12.75 6.41 9.59
CA ALA A 271 12.59 6.51 11.04
C ALA A 271 13.84 7.12 11.71
N GLU A 272 15.03 6.79 11.23
CA GLU A 272 16.29 7.37 11.70
C GLU A 272 16.43 8.85 11.31
N GLN A 273 16.24 9.18 10.03
CA GLN A 273 16.40 10.55 9.52
C GLN A 273 15.36 11.52 10.09
N PHE A 274 14.13 11.04 10.35
CA PHE A 274 13.03 11.85 10.89
C PHE A 274 12.74 11.53 12.37
N ALA A 275 13.71 10.99 13.11
CA ALA A 275 13.54 10.59 14.51
C ALA A 275 13.03 11.74 15.40
N SER A 276 13.53 12.95 15.18
CA SER A 276 13.09 14.15 15.92
C SER A 276 11.62 14.50 15.64
N THR A 277 11.21 14.49 14.38
CA THR A 277 9.81 14.70 13.98
C THR A 277 8.91 13.62 14.56
N ILE A 278 9.33 12.35 14.51
CA ILE A 278 8.59 11.23 15.10
C ILE A 278 8.46 11.41 16.61
N ALA A 279 9.54 11.75 17.31
CA ALA A 279 9.50 12.00 18.75
C ALA A 279 8.54 13.15 19.10
N GLY A 280 8.53 14.22 18.30
CA GLY A 280 7.62 15.36 18.46
C GLY A 280 6.13 15.01 18.35
N LEU A 281 5.78 13.93 17.64
CA LEU A 281 4.39 13.44 17.60
C LEU A 281 3.93 12.92 18.98
N TYR A 282 4.86 12.35 19.75
CA TYR A 282 4.57 11.70 21.04
C TYR A 282 4.93 12.55 22.26
N SER A 283 5.67 13.65 22.09
CA SER A 283 5.87 14.60 23.18
C SER A 283 4.52 15.17 23.64
N LYS A 284 4.36 15.25 24.97
CA LYS A 284 3.26 16.02 25.56
C LYS A 284 3.52 17.49 25.25
N GLU A 285 2.51 18.18 24.73
CA GLU A 285 2.46 19.65 24.78
C GLU A 285 2.43 20.12 26.24
#